data_AF-A0AAD7ZEX0-F1
#
_entry.id   AF-A0AAD7ZEX0-F1
#
_cell.length_a   1.000
_cell.length_b   1.000
_cell.length_c   1.000
_cell.angle_alpha   90.00
_cell.angle_beta   90.00
_cell.angle_gamma   90.00
#
_symmetry.space_group_name_H-M   'P 1'
#
loop_
_entity.id
_entity.type
_entity.pdbx_description
1 polymer ?
#
loop_
_entity_poly.entity_id
_entity_poly.type
_entity_poly.pdbx_seq_one_letter_code
_entity_poly.pdbx_strand_id
1 'polypeptide(L)'
;FSNFYLLLSLIFYFNKLKLFLNNVEKIPGQGHVDSKASDVDINEQGVSDSGGHVAPDEILTNREESIYFHGRSHELDLEACASRLEKLSPRTPVMTSSQEWKEGDRNNVLNMFLDQSERKITRNQKRKHCEINHMQKRILSEEDLDPSTAALEEEHENLTKVKYIDKIQIGRYEIDTWYFSPYPEEYGKQSKLWICEYCLKYMRLEKTFRYHMSECIFRQPPGNEIYRKGSLAIWEVDGKDHKIYCQNLCLLAKLFLDHKTLFYDVEPFLFYILCKVDKHGSHLVGYFSKEKDSPDGYNVACILTLPPQQRQGYGKLLIAFSYELSKLEQVVGSPEKPLSDLGSLSYHSYWSWVILEILKDVKGLISIKKMSEMTSIAEGDITATLNAMGMIKYWKGEHVICTTPQLVSLNMNSSHFKKPRLIVDTSCLQWVPPKKSQAKQAKKSPLNV
;
A
#
# COMPACT_ATOMS: atom_id res chain seq x y z
N PHE A 1 -34.77 7.56 -15.52
CA PHE A 1 -33.86 8.16 -16.51
C PHE A 1 -32.38 7.77 -16.35
N SER A 2 -31.86 7.40 -15.16
CA SER A 2 -30.45 6.94 -15.03
C SER A 2 -30.16 5.51 -15.49
N ASN A 3 -31.13 4.60 -15.50
CA ASN A 3 -30.91 3.22 -15.96
C ASN A 3 -30.89 3.07 -17.49
N PHE A 4 -31.40 4.06 -18.25
CA PHE A 4 -31.42 4.01 -19.71
C PHE A 4 -30.05 4.36 -20.32
N TYR A 5 -29.30 5.26 -19.68
CA TYR A 5 -27.95 5.66 -20.11
C TYR A 5 -26.89 4.58 -19.84
N LEU A 6 -27.03 3.82 -18.74
CA LEU A 6 -26.17 2.68 -18.45
C LEU A 6 -26.39 1.54 -19.44
N LEU A 7 -27.65 1.26 -19.79
CA LEU A 7 -27.99 0.24 -20.78
C LEU A 7 -27.49 0.61 -22.18
N LEU A 8 -27.66 1.87 -22.60
CA LEU A 8 -27.14 2.37 -23.89
C LEU A 8 -25.61 2.36 -23.94
N SER A 9 -24.92 2.67 -22.84
CA SER A 9 -23.45 2.63 -22.77
C SER A 9 -22.92 1.19 -22.83
N LEU A 10 -23.59 0.23 -22.19
CA LEU A 10 -23.26 -1.19 -22.27
C LEU A 10 -23.51 -1.75 -23.68
N ILE A 11 -24.62 -1.39 -24.31
CA ILE A 11 -24.93 -1.80 -25.70
C ILE A 11 -23.90 -1.23 -26.69
N PHE A 12 -23.45 0.01 -26.50
CA PHE A 12 -22.38 0.61 -27.31
C PHE A 12 -21.04 -0.09 -27.12
N TYR A 13 -20.72 -0.50 -25.89
CA TYR A 13 -19.48 -1.19 -25.56
C TYR A 13 -19.46 -2.62 -26.13
N PHE A 14 -20.57 -3.35 -26.02
CA PHE A 14 -20.70 -4.69 -26.60
C PHE A 14 -20.69 -4.68 -28.13
N ASN A 15 -21.31 -3.70 -28.78
CA ASN A 15 -21.25 -3.57 -30.24
C ASN A 15 -19.84 -3.22 -30.75
N LYS A 16 -19.06 -2.43 -30.00
CA LYS A 16 -17.64 -2.18 -30.33
C LYS A 16 -16.77 -3.42 -30.19
N LEU A 17 -17.02 -4.24 -29.17
CA LEU A 17 -16.29 -5.50 -28.96
C LEU A 17 -16.63 -6.54 -30.05
N LYS A 18 -17.90 -6.57 -30.49
CA LYS A 18 -18.37 -7.46 -31.57
C LYS A 18 -17.81 -7.07 -32.94
N LEU A 19 -17.67 -5.77 -33.23
CA LEU A 19 -16.98 -5.25 -34.42
C LEU A 19 -15.46 -5.49 -34.41
N PHE A 20 -14.85 -5.52 -33.22
CA PHE A 20 -13.43 -5.83 -33.06
C PHE A 20 -13.16 -7.32 -33.28
N LEU A 21 -14.00 -8.20 -32.73
CA LEU A 21 -13.86 -9.65 -32.89
C LEU A 21 -14.17 -10.13 -34.32
N ASN A 22 -15.15 -9.53 -35.00
CA ASN A 22 -15.46 -9.86 -36.40
C ASN A 22 -14.39 -9.39 -37.42
N ASN A 23 -13.45 -8.53 -37.02
CA ASN A 23 -12.35 -8.06 -37.87
C ASN A 23 -11.04 -8.83 -37.66
N VAL A 24 -10.97 -9.76 -36.70
CA VAL A 24 -9.77 -10.58 -36.44
C VAL A 24 -9.80 -11.92 -37.20
N GLU A 25 -10.93 -12.30 -37.80
CA GLU A 25 -11.07 -13.56 -38.57
C GLU A 25 -11.03 -13.42 -40.11
N LYS A 26 -10.40 -12.37 -40.65
CA LYS A 26 -10.14 -12.28 -42.10
C LYS A 26 -8.68 -12.02 -42.42
N ILE A 27 -7.89 -13.09 -42.40
CA ILE A 27 -6.66 -13.23 -43.19
C ILE A 27 -6.88 -14.47 -44.09
N PRO A 28 -7.03 -14.33 -45.41
CA PRO A 28 -7.28 -15.47 -46.29
C PRO A 28 -5.99 -16.25 -46.58
N GLY A 29 -6.13 -17.58 -46.60
CA GLY A 29 -5.06 -18.55 -46.81
C GLY A 29 -4.49 -18.56 -48.22
N GLN A 30 -3.22 -18.97 -48.30
CA GLN A 30 -2.54 -19.37 -49.53
C GLN A 30 -3.07 -20.74 -49.99
N GLY A 31 -3.66 -20.75 -51.19
CA GLY A 31 -3.90 -21.95 -51.98
C GLY A 31 -2.75 -22.22 -52.93
N HIS A 32 -2.34 -23.49 -52.99
CA HIS A 32 -1.53 -24.11 -54.04
C HIS A 32 -2.21 -24.02 -55.40
N VAL A 33 -1.51 -23.62 -56.47
CA VAL A 33 -1.62 -24.20 -57.84
C VAL A 33 -0.29 -24.00 -58.60
N ASP A 34 0.12 -25.07 -59.28
CA ASP A 34 1.31 -25.23 -60.12
C ASP A 34 1.35 -24.38 -61.42
N SER A 35 2.57 -24.28 -61.94
CA SER A 35 2.98 -24.46 -63.35
C SER A 35 3.33 -23.25 -64.23
N LYS A 36 4.55 -23.38 -64.80
CA LYS A 36 5.02 -23.01 -66.15
C LYS A 36 5.39 -21.55 -66.49
N ALA A 37 6.71 -21.39 -66.64
CA ALA A 37 7.43 -21.06 -67.88
C ALA A 37 7.45 -19.61 -68.42
N SER A 38 8.55 -19.37 -69.15
CA SER A 38 8.99 -18.18 -69.90
C SER A 38 9.49 -17.01 -69.06
N ASP A 39 10.58 -16.30 -69.32
CA ASP A 39 11.75 -16.34 -70.23
C ASP A 39 12.19 -14.85 -70.30
N VAL A 40 13.48 -14.58 -70.57
CA VAL A 40 14.02 -13.31 -71.14
C VAL A 40 14.09 -12.12 -70.15
N ASP A 41 15.18 -11.35 -70.00
CA ASP A 41 16.55 -11.37 -70.52
C ASP A 41 17.42 -10.35 -69.74
N ILE A 42 18.71 -10.70 -69.59
CA ILE A 42 19.92 -9.90 -69.87
C ILE A 42 20.10 -8.50 -69.24
N ASN A 43 21.08 -8.38 -68.33
CA ASN A 43 22.38 -7.67 -68.52
C ASN A 43 23.08 -7.59 -67.15
N GLU A 44 24.11 -8.38 -66.88
CA GLU A 44 25.53 -8.18 -67.20
C GLU A 44 26.25 -7.04 -66.45
N GLN A 45 27.50 -7.40 -66.08
CA GLN A 45 28.59 -6.62 -65.48
C GLN A 45 28.52 -6.48 -63.95
N GLY A 46 29.39 -7.10 -63.14
CA GLY A 46 30.60 -7.87 -63.42
C GLY A 46 31.67 -7.53 -62.40
N VAL A 47 32.27 -8.59 -61.81
CA VAL A 47 33.71 -8.71 -61.46
C VAL A 47 34.16 -7.83 -60.26
N SER A 48 34.90 -8.26 -59.24
CA SER A 48 35.72 -9.45 -58.87
C SER A 48 36.01 -9.27 -57.37
N ASP A 49 35.88 -10.27 -56.49
CA ASP A 49 36.67 -11.49 -56.31
C ASP A 49 37.84 -11.33 -55.31
N SER A 50 38.19 -12.48 -54.73
CA SER A 50 39.21 -12.84 -53.75
C SER A 50 38.78 -12.76 -52.28
N GLY A 51 38.71 -13.85 -51.50
CA GLY A 51 39.04 -15.26 -51.78
C GLY A 51 39.67 -15.93 -50.55
N GLY A 52 39.35 -17.22 -50.33
CA GLY A 52 40.09 -18.18 -49.49
C GLY A 52 39.34 -18.63 -48.23
N HIS A 53 38.59 -19.74 -48.26
CA HIS A 53 39.01 -21.13 -47.95
C HIS A 53 39.28 -21.35 -46.44
N VAL A 54 38.67 -22.33 -45.75
CA VAL A 54 38.87 -23.79 -45.85
C VAL A 54 37.75 -24.54 -45.07
N ALA A 55 37.28 -25.69 -45.58
CA ALA A 55 36.37 -26.70 -44.97
C ALA A 55 37.17 -27.78 -44.18
N PRO A 56 36.69 -28.97 -43.73
CA PRO A 56 35.36 -29.60 -43.81
C PRO A 56 34.90 -30.42 -42.56
N ASP A 57 33.76 -31.12 -42.72
CA ASP A 57 33.26 -32.33 -42.02
C ASP A 57 32.79 -32.20 -40.55
N GLU A 58 31.68 -32.81 -40.08
CA GLU A 58 31.15 -34.14 -40.39
C GLU A 58 29.66 -34.27 -39.97
N ILE A 59 28.94 -35.16 -40.66
CA ILE A 59 27.53 -35.54 -40.51
C ILE A 59 27.39 -36.61 -39.42
N LEU A 60 26.38 -36.53 -38.54
CA LEU A 60 25.77 -37.71 -37.87
C LEU A 60 24.35 -37.39 -37.32
N THR A 61 23.36 -37.78 -38.12
CA THR A 61 22.08 -38.46 -37.81
C THR A 61 21.32 -38.19 -36.49
N ASN A 62 20.08 -37.72 -36.68
CA ASN A 62 18.80 -38.18 -36.11
C ASN A 62 18.82 -38.91 -34.76
N ARG A 63 18.14 -38.31 -33.76
CA ARG A 63 17.13 -39.02 -32.95
C ARG A 63 16.10 -38.04 -32.41
N GLU A 64 14.91 -38.15 -32.98
CA GLU A 64 13.65 -37.70 -32.39
C GLU A 64 13.40 -38.51 -31.11
N GLU A 65 13.25 -37.85 -29.97
CA GLU A 65 12.52 -38.41 -28.83
C GLU A 65 11.37 -37.45 -28.48
N SER A 66 10.22 -37.80 -29.04
CA SER A 66 8.92 -37.34 -28.62
C SER A 66 8.60 -37.94 -27.26
N ILE A 67 8.59 -37.11 -26.21
CA ILE A 67 7.96 -37.47 -24.94
C ILE A 67 6.73 -36.60 -24.76
N TYR A 68 5.59 -37.24 -25.02
CA TYR A 68 4.25 -36.82 -24.65
C TYR A 68 4.21 -36.39 -23.18
N PHE A 69 3.81 -35.15 -22.91
CA PHE A 69 3.27 -34.80 -21.60
C PHE A 69 1.79 -34.42 -21.73
N HIS A 70 1.00 -35.29 -21.14
CA HIS A 70 -0.43 -35.22 -20.92
C HIS A 70 -0.82 -33.87 -20.30
N GLY A 71 -1.85 -33.25 -20.89
CA GLY A 71 -2.52 -32.09 -20.32
C GLY A 71 -3.10 -32.41 -18.95
N ARG A 72 -2.76 -31.56 -17.98
CA ARG A 72 -3.65 -31.18 -16.89
C ARG A 72 -3.52 -29.68 -16.70
N SER A 73 -4.40 -28.96 -17.36
CA SER A 73 -4.74 -27.58 -17.03
C SER A 73 -5.36 -27.60 -15.63
N HIS A 74 -4.59 -27.24 -14.60
CA HIS A 74 -5.17 -26.80 -13.34
C HIS A 74 -5.50 -25.31 -13.49
N GLU A 75 -6.64 -25.06 -14.11
CA GLU A 75 -7.37 -23.81 -14.01
C GLU A 75 -8.06 -23.85 -12.64
N LEU A 76 -7.49 -23.17 -11.64
CA LEU A 76 -8.09 -23.01 -10.32
C LEU A 76 -8.29 -21.52 -10.04
N ASP A 77 -9.56 -21.14 -10.14
CA ASP A 77 -10.31 -20.25 -9.24
C ASP A 77 -9.90 -18.77 -9.14
N LEU A 78 -10.22 -18.02 -10.21
CA LEU A 78 -10.45 -16.57 -10.13
C LEU A 78 -11.93 -16.18 -10.28
N GLU A 79 -12.82 -17.11 -10.64
CA GLU A 79 -14.27 -16.86 -10.75
C GLU A 79 -15.04 -16.98 -9.43
N ALA A 80 -14.44 -17.53 -8.37
CA ALA A 80 -15.09 -17.66 -7.06
C ALA A 80 -15.25 -16.32 -6.29
N CYS A 81 -14.55 -15.26 -6.70
CA CYS A 81 -14.59 -13.95 -6.01
C CYS A 81 -15.72 -13.04 -6.53
N ALA A 82 -16.26 -13.29 -7.73
CA ALA A 82 -17.29 -12.44 -8.33
C ALA A 82 -18.73 -12.80 -7.91
N SER A 83 -18.97 -14.01 -7.40
CA SER A 83 -20.33 -14.53 -7.15
C SER A 83 -20.82 -14.42 -5.69
N ARG A 84 -20.11 -13.68 -4.83
CA ARG A 84 -20.50 -13.50 -3.40
C ARG A 84 -20.98 -12.09 -3.04
N LEU A 85 -21.18 -11.21 -4.02
CA LEU A 85 -21.66 -9.83 -3.82
C LEU A 85 -23.14 -9.61 -4.17
N GLU A 86 -23.96 -10.66 -4.32
CA GLU A 86 -25.36 -10.51 -4.76
C GLU A 86 -26.45 -11.05 -3.80
N LYS A 87 -26.13 -11.39 -2.56
CA LYS A 87 -27.17 -11.80 -1.60
C LYS A 87 -26.91 -11.20 -0.22
N LEU A 88 -27.56 -10.06 0.05
CA LEU A 88 -28.22 -9.71 1.31
C LEU A 88 -28.83 -8.30 1.18
N SER A 89 -30.04 -8.25 0.64
CA SER A 89 -30.99 -7.17 0.91
C SER A 89 -32.38 -7.77 0.89
N PRO A 90 -33.10 -7.69 2.01
CA PRO A 90 -34.50 -7.36 1.95
C PRO A 90 -34.72 -5.99 2.59
N ARG A 91 -35.26 -5.08 1.77
CA ARG A 91 -35.97 -3.89 2.24
C ARG A 91 -37.20 -4.28 3.06
N THR A 92 -37.54 -3.44 4.02
CA THR A 92 -38.87 -2.89 4.41
C THR A 92 -39.07 -2.85 5.94
N PRO A 93 -40.02 -2.06 6.48
CA PRO A 93 -40.40 -0.69 6.17
C PRO A 93 -40.31 0.24 7.40
N VAL A 94 -40.40 1.55 7.15
CA VAL A 94 -40.55 2.61 8.16
C VAL A 94 -41.78 2.34 9.04
N MET A 95 -41.59 2.33 10.36
CA MET A 95 -42.68 2.57 11.32
C MET A 95 -42.38 3.81 12.15
N THR A 96 -43.29 4.77 12.04
CA THR A 96 -43.47 5.88 12.96
C THR A 96 -44.13 5.39 14.24
N SER A 97 -43.55 5.67 15.41
CA SER A 97 -44.34 5.88 16.62
C SER A 97 -43.58 6.76 17.62
N SER A 98 -44.19 7.89 17.93
CA SER A 98 -43.91 8.73 19.09
C SER A 98 -44.07 7.93 20.37
N GLN A 99 -43.12 8.03 21.31
CA GLN A 99 -43.36 7.77 22.73
C GLN A 99 -42.29 8.46 23.58
N GLU A 100 -42.75 9.41 24.39
CA GLU A 100 -42.02 10.10 25.45
C GLU A 100 -41.56 9.12 26.53
N TRP A 101 -40.33 9.27 27.01
CA TRP A 101 -39.90 8.73 28.31
C TRP A 101 -39.12 9.77 29.10
N LYS A 102 -39.42 9.80 30.40
CA LYS A 102 -39.31 10.90 31.36
C LYS A 102 -37.89 11.11 31.92
N GLU A 103 -37.67 12.32 32.43
CA GLU A 103 -36.53 12.72 33.25
C GLU A 103 -36.34 11.83 34.47
N GLY A 104 -35.22 11.10 34.50
CA GLY A 104 -34.84 10.28 35.65
C GLY A 104 -33.68 9.32 35.43
N ASP A 105 -32.69 9.66 34.59
CA ASP A 105 -31.50 8.79 34.42
C ASP A 105 -30.23 9.55 34.00
N ARG A 106 -30.05 10.77 34.54
CA ARG A 106 -28.95 11.68 34.17
C ARG A 106 -27.69 11.59 35.04
N ASN A 107 -27.62 10.72 36.04
CA ASN A 107 -26.53 10.76 37.04
C ASN A 107 -25.66 9.49 37.17
N ASN A 108 -25.77 8.49 36.30
CA ASN A 108 -24.97 7.25 36.42
C ASN A 108 -23.79 7.11 35.46
N VAL A 109 -23.67 7.96 34.42
CA VAL A 109 -22.60 7.82 33.41
C VAL A 109 -21.35 8.64 33.77
N LEU A 110 -21.48 9.69 34.58
CA LEU A 110 -20.37 10.60 34.92
C LEU A 110 -19.49 10.07 36.07
N ASN A 111 -20.01 9.20 36.94
CA ASN A 111 -19.28 8.71 38.12
C ASN A 111 -18.35 7.51 37.84
N MET A 112 -18.36 6.93 36.63
CA MET A 112 -17.52 5.77 36.32
C MET A 112 -16.08 6.12 35.87
N PHE A 113 -15.78 7.40 35.64
CA PHE A 113 -14.46 7.85 35.17
C PHE A 113 -13.54 8.43 36.26
N LEU A 114 -13.98 8.48 37.53
CA LEU A 114 -13.24 9.15 38.61
C LEU A 114 -12.87 8.27 39.81
N ASP A 115 -12.94 6.95 39.72
CA ASP A 115 -12.39 6.09 40.77
C ASP A 115 -11.57 4.92 40.20
N GLN A 116 -10.24 5.09 40.19
CA GLN A 116 -9.29 3.98 40.08
C GLN A 116 -8.20 4.16 41.13
N SER A 117 -8.45 3.67 42.34
CA SER A 117 -7.40 3.25 43.26
C SER A 117 -7.00 1.79 43.00
N GLU A 118 -5.85 1.62 42.35
CA GLU A 118 -4.84 0.55 42.42
C GLU A 118 -5.22 -0.95 42.33
N ARG A 119 -4.75 -1.61 41.24
CA ARG A 119 -3.81 -2.76 41.31
C ARG A 119 -2.84 -2.72 40.10
N LYS A 120 -1.56 -2.47 40.34
CA LYS A 120 -0.50 -2.40 39.30
C LYS A 120 -0.11 -3.80 38.82
N ILE A 121 -0.43 -4.14 37.57
CA ILE A 121 0.11 -5.33 36.88
C ILE A 121 1.52 -5.04 36.38
N THR A 122 2.46 -5.95 36.62
CA THR A 122 3.87 -5.74 36.31
C THR A 122 4.19 -6.02 34.83
N ARG A 123 5.13 -5.24 34.29
CA ARG A 123 5.56 -5.22 32.88
C ARG A 123 6.00 -6.59 32.31
N ASN A 124 6.36 -7.54 33.17
CA ASN A 124 6.79 -8.88 32.78
C ASN A 124 5.61 -9.86 32.56
N GLN A 125 4.49 -9.65 33.26
CA GLN A 125 3.27 -10.46 33.07
C GLN A 125 2.57 -10.10 31.75
N LYS A 126 2.62 -8.82 31.35
CA LYS A 126 2.11 -8.36 30.04
C LYS A 126 2.90 -8.94 28.85
N ARG A 127 4.17 -9.31 29.06
CA ARG A 127 5.08 -9.84 28.03
C ARG A 127 4.85 -11.34 27.75
N LYS A 128 4.65 -12.14 28.81
CA LYS A 128 4.33 -13.58 28.67
C LYS A 128 2.97 -13.84 28.02
N HIS A 129 2.02 -12.92 28.15
CA HIS A 129 0.71 -13.03 27.52
C HIS A 129 0.79 -12.82 25.99
N CYS A 130 1.72 -12.00 25.50
CA CYS A 130 1.97 -11.83 24.07
C CYS A 130 2.78 -12.98 23.44
N GLU A 131 3.63 -13.67 24.21
CA GLU A 131 4.54 -14.71 23.70
C GLU A 131 3.85 -16.03 23.29
N ILE A 132 2.65 -16.33 23.83
CA ILE A 132 1.91 -17.57 23.51
C ILE A 132 1.07 -17.43 22.22
N ASN A 133 0.74 -16.22 21.79
CA ASN A 133 -0.21 -15.95 20.70
C ASN A 133 0.40 -15.92 19.28
N HIS A 134 1.59 -16.51 19.05
CA HIS A 134 2.32 -16.32 17.79
C HIS A 134 2.88 -17.55 17.06
N MET A 135 2.42 -18.77 17.34
CA MET A 135 2.87 -19.95 16.55
C MET A 135 1.79 -20.76 15.82
N GLN A 136 0.50 -20.39 15.85
CA GLN A 136 -0.55 -21.27 15.33
C GLN A 136 -1.65 -20.60 14.50
N LYS A 137 -1.32 -19.56 13.70
CA LYS A 137 -2.29 -18.91 12.79
C LYS A 137 -2.04 -19.23 11.31
N ARG A 138 -1.81 -20.50 10.98
CA ARG A 138 -1.97 -21.03 9.60
C ARG A 138 -2.96 -22.17 9.47
N ILE A 139 -3.56 -22.61 10.58
CA ILE A 139 -4.72 -23.48 10.61
C ILE A 139 -5.46 -22.97 11.83
N LEU A 140 -6.62 -22.34 11.68
CA LEU A 140 -7.77 -22.34 12.60
C LEU A 140 -8.70 -21.16 12.26
N SER A 141 -9.98 -21.48 12.21
CA SER A 141 -11.16 -20.69 11.88
C SER A 141 -11.45 -19.58 12.91
N GLU A 142 -12.49 -18.77 12.66
CA GLU A 142 -13.02 -17.65 13.47
C GLU A 142 -13.23 -17.90 14.98
N GLU A 143 -12.90 -19.08 15.51
CA GLU A 143 -13.17 -19.51 16.88
C GLU A 143 -12.01 -19.24 17.87
N ASP A 144 -10.84 -18.76 17.41
CA ASP A 144 -9.62 -18.63 18.24
C ASP A 144 -9.12 -17.18 18.47
N LEU A 145 -10.01 -16.19 18.51
CA LEU A 145 -9.68 -14.85 19.02
C LEU A 145 -9.79 -14.86 20.55
N ASP A 146 -8.79 -14.29 21.27
CA ASP A 146 -8.89 -14.11 22.72
C ASP A 146 -10.17 -13.31 23.06
N PRO A 147 -11.03 -13.77 23.97
CA PRO A 147 -12.34 -13.16 24.22
C PRO A 147 -12.28 -11.68 24.56
N SER A 148 -11.17 -11.21 25.15
CA SER A 148 -11.00 -9.78 25.46
C SER A 148 -10.69 -8.93 24.23
N THR A 149 -9.95 -9.50 23.26
CA THR A 149 -9.60 -8.82 22.02
C THR A 149 -10.77 -8.84 21.05
N ALA A 150 -11.45 -9.98 20.94
CA ALA A 150 -12.69 -10.12 20.18
C ALA A 150 -13.80 -9.21 20.72
N ALA A 151 -13.95 -9.09 22.05
CA ALA A 151 -14.94 -8.19 22.65
C ALA A 151 -14.57 -6.71 22.44
N LEU A 152 -13.29 -6.33 22.50
CA LEU A 152 -12.86 -4.97 22.19
C LEU A 152 -13.04 -4.64 20.70
N GLU A 153 -12.78 -5.59 19.80
CA GLU A 153 -13.02 -5.46 18.36
C GLU A 153 -14.53 -5.41 18.06
N GLU A 154 -15.35 -6.26 18.68
CA GLU A 154 -16.80 -6.29 18.52
C GLU A 154 -17.48 -5.05 19.13
N GLU A 155 -17.03 -4.58 20.29
CA GLU A 155 -17.48 -3.31 20.87
C GLU A 155 -17.03 -2.13 19.98
N HIS A 156 -15.81 -2.16 19.45
CA HIS A 156 -15.32 -1.17 18.50
C HIS A 156 -16.16 -1.17 17.22
N GLU A 157 -16.45 -2.33 16.63
CA GLU A 157 -17.31 -2.51 15.46
C GLU A 157 -18.75 -2.02 15.74
N ASN A 158 -19.28 -2.29 16.92
CA ASN A 158 -20.62 -1.86 17.29
C ASN A 158 -20.72 -0.34 17.52
N LEU A 159 -19.69 0.28 18.12
CA LEU A 159 -19.60 1.74 18.28
C LEU A 159 -19.30 2.47 16.96
N THR A 160 -18.57 1.84 16.04
CA THR A 160 -18.13 2.44 14.77
C THR A 160 -19.16 2.31 13.63
N LYS A 161 -20.20 1.47 13.78
CA LYS A 161 -21.31 1.33 12.81
C LYS A 161 -22.07 2.63 12.56
N VAL A 162 -22.06 3.57 13.51
CA VAL A 162 -22.70 4.88 13.35
C VAL A 162 -21.64 5.93 12.99
N LYS A 163 -21.50 6.20 11.70
CA LYS A 163 -20.70 7.32 11.20
C LYS A 163 -21.46 8.63 11.50
N TYR A 164 -20.96 9.41 12.46
CA TYR A 164 -21.58 10.69 12.81
C TYR A 164 -21.03 11.89 11.99
N ILE A 165 -19.72 11.89 11.69
CA ILE A 165 -19.09 12.96 10.90
C ILE A 165 -19.12 12.55 9.44
N ASP A 166 -19.98 13.17 8.64
CA ASP A 166 -20.14 12.85 7.22
C ASP A 166 -19.03 13.43 6.36
N LYS A 167 -18.64 14.68 6.66
CA LYS A 167 -17.73 15.48 5.84
C LYS A 167 -16.72 16.25 6.68
N ILE A 168 -15.58 16.55 6.07
CA ILE A 168 -14.61 17.52 6.60
C ILE A 168 -14.29 18.59 5.57
N GLN A 169 -14.07 19.82 6.03
CA GLN A 169 -13.42 20.88 5.26
C GLN A 169 -11.96 20.96 5.68
N ILE A 170 -11.03 20.78 4.75
CA ILE A 170 -9.59 21.01 4.96
C ILE A 170 -9.00 21.80 3.79
N GLY A 171 -8.50 23.00 4.10
CA GLY A 171 -8.08 23.96 3.07
C GLY A 171 -9.21 24.19 2.06
N ARG A 172 -8.90 24.00 0.78
CA ARG A 172 -9.88 24.11 -0.33
C ARG A 172 -10.73 22.87 -0.57
N TYR A 173 -10.53 21.78 0.18
CA TYR A 173 -11.19 20.51 -0.07
C TYR A 173 -12.33 20.27 0.93
N GLU A 174 -13.48 19.87 0.40
CA GLU A 174 -14.52 19.17 1.15
C GLU A 174 -14.39 17.68 0.86
N ILE A 175 -14.28 16.85 1.91
CA ILE A 175 -13.96 15.42 1.78
C ILE A 175 -14.99 14.62 2.57
N ASP A 176 -15.59 13.62 1.94
CA ASP A 176 -16.44 12.62 2.60
C ASP A 176 -15.57 11.65 3.41
N THR A 177 -15.95 11.41 4.66
CA THR A 177 -15.25 10.47 5.55
C THR A 177 -15.65 9.03 5.24
N TRP A 178 -14.82 8.05 5.59
CA TRP A 178 -15.09 6.63 5.32
C TRP A 178 -15.47 5.87 6.59
N TYR A 179 -14.82 6.20 7.70
CA TYR A 179 -14.96 5.49 8.97
C TYR A 179 -15.25 6.45 10.12
N PHE A 180 -15.72 5.87 11.23
CA PHE A 180 -15.83 6.56 12.50
C PHE A 180 -14.44 6.96 13.02
N SER A 181 -14.36 8.18 13.57
CA SER A 181 -13.20 8.67 14.32
C SER A 181 -13.64 9.26 15.66
N PRO A 182 -12.95 8.94 16.78
CA PRO A 182 -13.35 9.29 18.13
C PRO A 182 -12.99 10.74 18.48
N TYR A 183 -13.49 11.70 17.71
CA TYR A 183 -13.45 13.10 18.11
C TYR A 183 -14.22 13.30 19.41
N PRO A 184 -13.85 14.28 20.26
CA PRO A 184 -14.58 14.56 21.49
C PRO A 184 -16.07 14.76 21.24
N GLU A 185 -16.93 14.37 22.20
CA GLU A 185 -18.38 14.21 21.99
C GLU A 185 -19.05 15.45 21.36
N GLU A 186 -18.60 16.65 21.75
CA GLU A 186 -19.11 17.92 21.23
C GLU A 186 -18.88 18.13 19.71
N TYR A 187 -17.87 17.46 19.14
CA TYR A 187 -17.55 17.43 17.70
C TYR A 187 -18.05 16.16 17.03
N GLY A 188 -18.07 15.05 17.76
CA GLY A 188 -18.40 13.72 17.22
C GLY A 188 -19.76 13.68 16.54
N LYS A 189 -20.77 14.39 17.06
CA LYS A 189 -22.15 14.42 16.52
C LYS A 189 -22.37 15.44 15.39
N GLN A 190 -21.32 16.11 14.89
CA GLN A 190 -21.46 17.11 13.83
C GLN A 190 -21.37 16.46 12.45
N SER A 191 -22.28 16.82 11.53
CA SER A 191 -22.23 16.32 10.14
C SER A 191 -21.01 16.82 9.36
N LYS A 192 -20.50 18.01 9.69
CA LYS A 192 -19.32 18.60 9.06
C LYS A 192 -18.35 19.16 10.10
N LEU A 193 -17.07 18.80 9.99
CA LEU A 193 -15.97 19.42 10.73
C LEU A 193 -15.14 20.35 9.85
N TRP A 194 -14.58 21.40 10.45
CA TRP A 194 -13.68 22.34 9.81
C TRP A 194 -12.29 22.16 10.39
N ILE A 195 -11.31 21.82 9.57
CA ILE A 195 -9.96 21.44 10.00
C ILE A 195 -8.96 22.41 9.36
N CYS A 196 -8.12 23.02 10.19
CA CYS A 196 -7.01 23.83 9.71
C CYS A 196 -6.00 22.95 8.97
N GLU A 197 -5.64 23.31 7.74
CA GLU A 197 -4.69 22.53 6.94
C GLU A 197 -3.25 22.54 7.46
N TYR A 198 -2.91 23.53 8.31
CA TYR A 198 -1.56 23.69 8.85
C TYR A 198 -1.39 23.10 10.25
N CYS A 199 -2.24 23.48 11.21
CA CYS A 199 -2.13 23.01 12.60
C CYS A 199 -3.06 21.83 12.95
N LEU A 200 -3.91 21.41 12.00
CA LEU A 200 -4.87 20.32 12.13
C LEU A 200 -5.92 20.49 13.23
N LYS A 201 -6.01 21.68 13.83
CA LYS A 201 -7.09 22.01 14.77
C LYS A 201 -8.44 21.83 14.08
N TYR A 202 -9.34 21.10 14.73
CA TYR A 202 -10.71 20.88 14.30
C TYR A 202 -11.68 21.85 14.99
N MET A 203 -12.72 22.26 14.29
CA MET A 203 -13.72 23.23 14.70
C MET A 203 -15.10 22.79 14.21
N ARG A 204 -16.15 23.19 14.96
CA ARG A 204 -17.56 22.86 14.64
C ARG A 204 -18.18 23.81 13.63
N LEU A 205 -17.84 25.09 13.74
CA LEU A 205 -18.51 26.17 13.00
C LEU A 205 -17.57 26.79 11.97
N GLU A 206 -18.12 27.16 10.82
CA GLU A 206 -17.37 27.88 9.80
C GLU A 206 -16.85 29.23 10.32
N LYS A 207 -17.63 29.92 11.16
CA LYS A 207 -17.24 31.20 11.75
C LYS A 207 -15.97 31.08 12.59
N THR A 208 -15.86 30.05 13.43
CA THR A 208 -14.66 29.82 14.25
C THR A 208 -13.49 29.36 13.41
N PHE A 209 -13.73 28.60 12.33
CA PHE A 209 -12.72 28.26 11.34
C PHE A 209 -12.15 29.49 10.63
N ARG A 210 -12.99 30.40 10.12
CA ARG A 210 -12.53 31.62 9.45
C ARG A 210 -11.74 32.52 10.40
N TYR A 211 -12.18 32.67 11.64
CA TYR A 211 -11.44 33.40 12.68
C TYR A 211 -10.09 32.72 12.98
N HIS A 212 -10.07 31.39 13.10
CA HIS A 212 -8.82 30.67 13.27
C HIS A 212 -7.86 30.88 12.08
N MET A 213 -8.36 30.92 10.85
CA MET A 213 -7.53 31.16 9.66
C MET A 213 -6.90 32.56 9.63
N SER A 214 -7.52 33.57 10.25
CA SER A 214 -6.91 34.92 10.38
C SER A 214 -5.83 34.97 11.46
N GLU A 215 -6.01 34.24 12.57
CA GLU A 215 -5.10 34.27 13.72
C GLU A 215 -3.98 33.23 13.66
N CYS A 216 -4.19 32.13 12.95
CA CYS A 216 -3.25 31.01 12.93
C CYS A 216 -1.94 31.43 12.28
N ILE A 217 -0.84 31.31 13.02
CA ILE A 217 0.52 31.64 12.57
C ILE A 217 1.20 30.48 11.83
N PHE A 218 0.67 29.25 11.95
CA PHE A 218 1.29 28.07 11.34
C PHE A 218 1.04 28.05 9.83
N ARG A 219 2.10 27.81 9.05
CA ARG A 219 2.05 27.61 7.59
C ARG A 219 2.75 26.33 7.14
N GLN A 220 3.11 25.46 8.09
CA GLN A 220 3.79 24.20 7.86
C GLN A 220 3.58 23.26 9.05
N PRO A 221 3.82 21.95 8.90
CA PRO A 221 3.90 21.05 10.04
C PRO A 221 4.94 21.54 11.06
N PRO A 222 4.77 21.22 12.36
CA PRO A 222 5.84 21.41 13.33
C PRO A 222 7.00 20.43 13.04
N GLY A 223 8.04 20.43 13.87
CA GLY A 223 9.19 19.54 13.71
C GLY A 223 10.18 20.01 12.65
N ASN A 224 10.93 19.05 12.09
CA ASN A 224 12.06 19.32 11.21
C ASN A 224 11.74 18.94 9.77
N GLU A 225 12.04 19.83 8.82
CA GLU A 225 12.06 19.47 7.42
C GLU A 225 13.30 18.63 7.12
N ILE A 226 13.11 17.36 6.78
CA ILE A 226 14.21 16.42 6.54
C ILE A 226 14.37 16.07 5.05
N TYR A 227 13.44 16.51 4.20
CA TYR A 227 13.50 16.28 2.77
C TYR A 227 12.83 17.41 2.00
N ARG A 228 13.50 17.89 0.95
CA ARG A 228 13.00 18.94 0.05
C ARG A 228 13.39 18.65 -1.39
N LYS A 229 12.40 18.44 -2.26
CA LYS A 229 12.62 18.34 -3.71
C LYS A 229 11.52 19.08 -4.48
N GLY A 230 11.90 20.17 -5.14
CA GLY A 230 10.95 21.05 -5.82
C GLY A 230 9.84 21.50 -4.87
N SER A 231 8.58 21.28 -5.25
CA SER A 231 7.41 21.64 -4.44
C SER A 231 7.01 20.57 -3.41
N LEU A 232 7.82 19.54 -3.15
CA LEU A 232 7.52 18.49 -2.16
C LEU A 232 8.47 18.57 -0.99
N ALA A 233 7.93 18.42 0.22
CA ALA A 233 8.70 18.36 1.45
C ALA A 233 8.18 17.26 2.38
N ILE A 234 9.07 16.66 3.16
CA ILE A 234 8.70 15.73 4.23
C ILE A 234 9.24 16.27 5.55
N TRP A 235 8.35 16.37 6.52
CA TRP A 235 8.62 16.84 7.88
C TRP A 235 8.63 15.66 8.84
N GLU A 236 9.67 15.56 9.67
CA GLU A 236 9.73 14.65 10.81
C GLU A 236 9.17 15.35 12.06
N VAL A 237 8.14 14.75 12.65
CA VAL A 237 7.45 15.27 13.83
C VAL A 237 7.47 14.23 14.93
N ASP A 238 8.07 14.57 16.06
CA ASP A 238 8.04 13.74 17.26
C ASP A 238 6.70 13.89 17.99
N GLY A 239 5.98 12.78 18.19
CA GLY A 239 4.70 12.78 18.90
C GLY A 239 4.79 13.16 20.38
N LYS A 240 5.96 13.02 21.01
CA LYS A 240 6.23 13.48 22.37
C LYS A 240 6.32 15.01 22.44
N ASP A 241 6.98 15.62 21.46
CA ASP A 241 7.24 17.07 21.45
C ASP A 241 6.03 17.84 20.91
N HIS A 242 5.28 17.25 19.98
CA HIS A 242 4.13 17.89 19.31
C HIS A 242 2.82 17.11 19.48
N LYS A 243 2.51 16.72 20.73
CA LYS A 243 1.35 15.89 21.09
C LYS A 243 0.05 16.29 20.42
N ILE A 244 -0.37 17.55 20.57
CA ILE A 244 -1.66 18.04 20.06
C ILE A 244 -1.74 17.91 18.54
N TYR A 245 -0.66 18.27 17.83
CA TYR A 245 -0.63 18.15 16.37
C TYR A 245 -0.77 16.69 15.93
N CYS A 246 -0.03 15.78 16.57
CA CYS A 246 -0.06 14.36 16.23
C CYS A 246 -1.38 13.70 16.61
N GLN A 247 -2.02 14.10 17.71
CA GLN A 247 -3.37 13.63 18.08
C GLN A 247 -4.40 14.08 17.04
N ASN A 248 -4.35 15.36 16.64
CA ASN A 248 -5.22 15.88 15.58
C ASN A 248 -5.02 15.13 14.25
N LEU A 249 -3.77 14.85 13.88
CA LEU A 249 -3.44 14.06 12.70
C LEU A 249 -3.99 12.63 12.80
N CYS A 250 -3.88 11.99 13.96
CA CYS A 250 -4.42 10.65 14.18
C CYS A 250 -5.96 10.62 14.08
N LEU A 251 -6.65 11.61 14.65
CA LEU A 251 -8.11 11.76 14.56
C LEU A 251 -8.55 12.00 13.10
N LEU A 252 -7.81 12.83 12.36
CA LEU A 252 -8.03 13.03 10.92
C LEU A 252 -7.81 11.72 10.15
N ALA A 253 -6.75 10.98 10.47
CA ALA A 253 -6.41 9.75 9.77
C ALA A 253 -7.43 8.64 10.00
N LYS A 254 -7.96 8.51 11.23
CA LYS A 254 -8.97 7.52 11.59
C LYS A 254 -10.27 7.68 10.78
N LEU A 255 -10.56 8.87 10.25
CA LEU A 255 -11.70 9.05 9.32
C LEU A 255 -11.55 8.28 8.00
N PHE A 256 -10.33 7.85 7.66
CA PHE A 256 -9.99 7.17 6.40
C PHE A 256 -9.26 5.83 6.59
N LEU A 257 -9.05 5.42 7.85
CA LEU A 257 -8.41 4.16 8.23
C LEU A 257 -9.32 3.40 9.18
N ASP A 258 -9.63 2.15 8.84
CA ASP A 258 -10.54 1.34 9.63
C ASP A 258 -9.90 0.90 10.95
N HIS A 259 -8.81 0.15 10.85
CA HIS A 259 -8.15 -0.53 11.98
C HIS A 259 -7.12 0.34 12.74
N LYS A 260 -7.30 1.67 12.79
CA LYS A 260 -6.40 2.53 13.58
C LYS A 260 -6.86 2.57 15.04
N THR A 261 -6.10 1.94 15.92
CA THR A 261 -6.43 1.78 17.35
C THR A 261 -5.80 2.84 18.24
N LEU A 262 -4.64 3.39 17.87
CA LEU A 262 -3.92 4.39 18.65
C LEU A 262 -4.09 5.81 18.07
N PHE A 263 -4.73 6.69 18.82
CA PHE A 263 -4.98 8.09 18.43
C PHE A 263 -4.64 9.14 19.50
N TYR A 264 -4.65 8.79 20.79
CA TYR A 264 -4.23 9.70 21.88
C TYR A 264 -2.79 9.46 22.35
N ASP A 265 -2.36 8.19 22.38
CA ASP A 265 -1.01 7.78 22.79
C ASP A 265 0.01 7.93 21.64
N VAL A 266 0.35 9.17 21.32
CA VAL A 266 1.21 9.53 20.18
C VAL A 266 2.71 9.59 20.52
N GLU A 267 3.08 9.64 21.80
CA GLU A 267 4.48 9.79 22.24
C GLU A 267 5.45 8.70 21.75
N PRO A 268 5.04 7.42 21.60
CA PRO A 268 5.91 6.37 21.08
C PRO A 268 6.23 6.50 19.58
N PHE A 269 5.60 7.42 18.87
CA PHE A 269 5.66 7.50 17.41
C PHE A 269 6.43 8.72 16.90
N LEU A 270 7.10 8.52 15.77
CA LEU A 270 7.52 9.58 14.85
C LEU A 270 6.52 9.64 13.69
N PHE A 271 6.24 10.84 13.21
CA PHE A 271 5.34 11.08 12.09
C PHE A 271 6.10 11.76 10.96
N TYR A 272 5.99 11.24 9.75
CA TYR A 272 6.63 11.75 8.54
C TYR A 272 5.57 12.34 7.63
N ILE A 273 5.46 13.66 7.64
CA ILE A 273 4.38 14.42 7.01
C ILE A 273 4.81 14.88 5.63
N LEU A 274 4.18 14.34 4.59
CA LEU A 274 4.39 14.79 3.22
C LEU A 274 3.50 16.00 2.94
N CYS A 275 4.14 17.07 2.46
CA CYS A 275 3.49 18.31 2.09
C CYS A 275 3.79 18.69 0.64
N LYS A 276 2.82 19.34 0.01
CA LYS A 276 3.04 20.15 -1.18
C LYS A 276 3.25 21.60 -0.74
N VAL A 277 4.33 22.22 -1.21
CA VAL A 277 4.72 23.56 -0.80
C VAL A 277 4.48 24.55 -1.93
N ASP A 278 3.86 25.67 -1.58
CA ASP A 278 3.67 26.81 -2.45
C ASP A 278 4.03 28.13 -1.73
N LYS A 279 3.62 29.26 -2.28
CA LYS A 279 3.87 30.60 -1.71
C LYS A 279 3.13 30.87 -0.39
N HIS A 280 2.09 30.12 -0.09
CA HIS A 280 1.26 30.25 1.11
C HIS A 280 1.75 29.35 2.25
N GLY A 281 2.29 28.18 1.94
CA GLY A 281 2.87 27.30 2.95
C GLY A 281 3.07 25.86 2.49
N SER A 282 3.18 24.97 3.47
CA SER A 282 3.29 23.52 3.29
C SER A 282 1.93 22.87 3.57
N HIS A 283 1.26 22.42 2.51
CA HIS A 283 -0.07 21.83 2.53
C HIS A 283 0.02 20.31 2.70
N LEU A 284 -0.66 19.77 3.72
CA LEU A 284 -0.70 18.32 3.97
C LEU A 284 -1.21 17.54 2.76
N VAL A 285 -0.47 16.50 2.38
CA VAL A 285 -0.82 15.55 1.31
C VAL A 285 -1.08 14.16 1.88
N GLY A 286 -0.25 13.75 2.83
CA GLY A 286 -0.30 12.44 3.46
C GLY A 286 0.79 12.31 4.51
N TYR A 287 0.82 11.18 5.19
CA TYR A 287 1.86 10.89 6.16
C TYR A 287 2.04 9.38 6.34
N PHE A 288 3.13 9.00 7.00
CA PHE A 288 3.18 7.73 7.71
C PHE A 288 3.69 7.93 9.14
N SER A 289 3.30 7.05 10.06
CA SER A 289 3.86 6.99 11.42
C SER A 289 4.77 5.78 11.56
N LYS A 290 5.78 5.91 12.41
CA LYS A 290 6.75 4.86 12.74
C LYS A 290 6.94 4.81 14.24
N GLU A 291 6.89 3.63 14.84
CA GLU A 291 7.27 3.46 16.24
C GLU A 291 8.75 3.76 16.44
N LYS A 292 9.09 4.50 17.49
CA LYS A 292 10.49 4.76 17.86
C LYS A 292 11.23 3.47 18.22
N ASP A 293 10.51 2.51 18.78
CA ASP A 293 11.02 1.22 19.23
C ASP A 293 10.04 0.10 18.83
N SER A 294 10.09 -0.34 17.57
CA SER A 294 9.27 -1.47 17.11
C SER A 294 9.94 -2.81 17.43
N PRO A 295 9.32 -3.69 18.25
CA PRO A 295 9.89 -5.01 18.56
C PRO A 295 9.92 -5.94 17.35
N ASP A 296 8.91 -5.84 16.48
CA ASP A 296 8.74 -6.65 15.27
C ASP A 296 9.49 -6.07 14.06
N GLY A 297 10.15 -4.92 14.22
CA GLY A 297 10.92 -4.27 13.16
C GLY A 297 10.07 -3.61 12.09
N TYR A 298 8.85 -3.17 12.43
CA TYR A 298 8.02 -2.43 11.48
C TYR A 298 8.60 -1.04 11.21
N ASN A 299 8.77 -0.70 9.93
CA ASN A 299 9.23 0.64 9.53
C ASN A 299 8.07 1.62 9.28
N VAL A 300 6.84 1.11 9.23
CA VAL A 300 5.59 1.86 9.09
C VAL A 300 4.51 1.24 9.97
N ALA A 301 3.89 2.04 10.82
CA ALA A 301 2.72 1.64 11.62
C ALA A 301 1.41 2.02 10.93
N CYS A 302 1.28 3.28 10.50
CA CYS A 302 0.14 3.74 9.70
C CYS A 302 0.65 4.53 8.50
N ILE A 303 -0.05 4.46 7.37
CA ILE A 303 0.24 5.27 6.19
C ILE A 303 -1.07 5.75 5.57
N LEU A 304 -1.12 7.03 5.20
CA LEU A 304 -2.30 7.64 4.60
C LEU A 304 -1.89 8.67 3.55
N THR A 305 -2.56 8.64 2.41
CA THR A 305 -2.65 9.78 1.49
C THR A 305 -4.08 10.30 1.54
N LEU A 306 -4.25 11.61 1.75
CA LEU A 306 -5.57 12.23 1.81
C LEU A 306 -6.37 11.93 0.52
N PRO A 307 -7.70 11.69 0.60
CA PRO A 307 -8.46 11.21 -0.55
C PRO A 307 -8.31 12.06 -1.84
N PRO A 308 -8.35 13.41 -1.80
CA PRO A 308 -8.15 14.23 -3.00
C PRO A 308 -6.77 14.10 -3.66
N GLN A 309 -5.79 13.57 -2.93
CA GLN A 309 -4.40 13.42 -3.34
C GLN A 309 -4.06 11.99 -3.75
N GLN A 310 -4.99 11.04 -3.63
CA GLN A 310 -4.77 9.64 -4.02
C GLN A 310 -4.56 9.49 -5.53
N ARG A 311 -3.94 8.36 -5.93
CA ARG A 311 -3.62 8.00 -7.33
C ARG A 311 -2.70 8.98 -8.08
N GLN A 312 -2.07 9.92 -7.38
CA GLN A 312 -1.09 10.86 -7.95
C GLN A 312 0.37 10.43 -7.73
N GLY A 313 0.61 9.32 -7.03
CA GLY A 313 1.95 8.77 -6.77
C GLY A 313 2.49 9.02 -5.35
N TYR A 314 1.82 9.86 -4.55
CA TYR A 314 2.27 10.19 -3.19
C TYR A 314 2.33 8.99 -2.24
N GLY A 315 1.41 8.03 -2.35
CA GLY A 315 1.46 6.80 -1.55
C GLY A 315 2.73 6.00 -1.80
N LYS A 316 3.11 5.80 -3.07
CA LYS A 316 4.39 5.15 -3.43
C LYS A 316 5.61 5.96 -2.98
N LEU A 317 5.52 7.30 -3.00
CA LEU A 317 6.59 8.16 -2.50
C LEU A 317 6.79 7.99 -0.98
N LEU A 318 5.70 7.95 -0.21
CA LEU A 318 5.75 7.72 1.23
C LEU A 318 6.33 6.33 1.57
N ILE A 319 5.92 5.29 0.84
CA ILE A 319 6.48 3.93 0.98
C ILE A 319 7.98 3.93 0.64
N ALA A 320 8.37 4.54 -0.48
CA ALA A 320 9.78 4.62 -0.85
C ALA A 320 10.60 5.35 0.23
N PHE A 321 10.05 6.44 0.77
CA PHE A 321 10.72 7.23 1.80
C PHE A 321 10.92 6.43 3.09
N SER A 322 9.94 5.62 3.53
CA SER A 322 10.12 4.78 4.73
C SER A 322 11.25 3.77 4.56
N TYR A 323 11.44 3.21 3.35
CA TYR A 323 12.57 2.33 3.05
C TYR A 323 13.90 3.09 2.96
N GLU A 324 13.95 4.32 2.46
CA GLU A 324 15.18 5.12 2.50
C GLU A 324 15.64 5.39 3.94
N LEU A 325 14.70 5.63 4.87
CA LEU A 325 15.04 5.72 6.30
C LEU A 325 15.59 4.39 6.84
N SER A 326 14.96 3.27 6.49
CA SER A 326 15.44 1.93 6.90
C SER A 326 16.84 1.62 6.35
N LYS A 327 17.17 2.07 5.13
CA LYS A 327 18.53 1.94 4.56
C LYS A 327 19.56 2.75 5.33
N LEU A 328 19.24 4.00 5.67
CA LEU A 328 20.11 4.85 6.50
C LEU A 328 20.30 4.27 7.92
N GLU A 329 19.28 3.61 8.45
CA GLU A 329 19.36 2.86 9.70
C GLU A 329 20.07 1.51 9.56
N GLN A 330 20.37 1.03 8.34
CA GLN A 330 20.92 -0.30 8.09
C GLN A 330 20.07 -1.43 8.69
N VAL A 331 18.74 -1.28 8.63
CA VAL A 331 17.79 -2.29 9.08
C VAL A 331 16.88 -2.71 7.94
N VAL A 332 16.34 -3.92 8.05
CA VAL A 332 15.24 -4.38 7.21
C VAL A 332 13.92 -4.01 7.88
N GLY A 333 12.89 -3.73 7.08
CA GLY A 333 11.58 -3.33 7.56
C GLY A 333 10.45 -3.89 6.72
N SER A 334 9.29 -3.97 7.34
CA SER A 334 8.00 -4.32 6.75
C SER A 334 6.96 -3.35 7.33
N PRO A 335 5.84 -3.07 6.64
CA PRO A 335 4.73 -2.40 7.29
C PRO A 335 4.05 -3.29 8.33
N GLU A 336 3.46 -2.66 9.34
CA GLU A 336 2.59 -3.30 10.32
C GLU A 336 1.40 -3.98 9.63
N LYS A 337 0.97 -5.12 10.16
CA LYS A 337 -0.10 -5.97 9.62
C LYS A 337 -1.27 -6.03 10.61
N PRO A 338 -2.53 -6.11 10.13
CA PRO A 338 -2.95 -6.21 8.74
C PRO A 338 -2.90 -4.88 7.98
N LEU A 339 -2.58 -4.94 6.68
CA LEU A 339 -2.67 -3.79 5.78
C LEU A 339 -4.11 -3.61 5.29
N SER A 340 -4.51 -2.36 5.03
CA SER A 340 -5.73 -2.09 4.25
C SER A 340 -5.58 -2.56 2.80
N ASP A 341 -6.67 -2.84 2.10
CA ASP A 341 -6.64 -3.27 0.69
C ASP A 341 -5.84 -2.30 -0.20
N LEU A 342 -6.07 -1.00 -0.03
CA LEU A 342 -5.32 0.05 -0.73
C LEU A 342 -3.84 0.07 -0.35
N GLY A 343 -3.53 -0.19 0.92
CA GLY A 343 -2.17 -0.32 1.42
C GLY A 343 -1.46 -1.52 0.77
N SER A 344 -2.08 -2.70 0.83
CA SER A 344 -1.58 -3.95 0.26
C SER A 344 -1.26 -3.80 -1.23
N LEU A 345 -2.20 -3.28 -2.03
CA LEU A 345 -1.99 -3.02 -3.45
C LEU A 345 -0.83 -2.04 -3.70
N SER A 346 -0.69 -1.00 -2.87
CA SER A 346 0.37 0.00 -3.00
C SER A 346 1.75 -0.57 -2.68
N TYR A 347 1.87 -1.37 -1.62
CA TYR A 347 3.11 -2.05 -1.22
C TYR A 347 3.53 -3.10 -2.26
N HIS A 348 2.61 -3.98 -2.69
CA HIS A 348 2.91 -4.94 -3.76
C HIS A 348 3.38 -4.25 -5.02
N SER A 349 2.69 -3.18 -5.45
CA SER A 349 3.09 -2.43 -6.65
C SER A 349 4.42 -1.68 -6.50
N TYR A 350 4.82 -1.31 -5.27
CA TYR A 350 6.14 -0.75 -4.99
C TYR A 350 7.22 -1.84 -5.01
N TRP A 351 7.03 -2.92 -4.25
CA TRP A 351 7.99 -4.02 -4.15
C TRP A 351 8.25 -4.67 -5.50
N SER A 352 7.20 -4.96 -6.29
CA SER A 352 7.38 -5.53 -7.63
C SER A 352 8.25 -4.64 -8.50
N TRP A 353 8.06 -3.32 -8.46
CA TRP A 353 8.88 -2.41 -9.26
C TRP A 353 10.34 -2.39 -8.80
N VAL A 354 10.60 -2.28 -7.49
CA VAL A 354 11.97 -2.27 -6.93
C VAL A 354 12.70 -3.59 -7.27
N ILE A 355 12.03 -4.73 -7.10
CA ILE A 355 12.60 -6.05 -7.37
C ILE A 355 12.92 -6.19 -8.87
N LEU A 356 11.99 -5.79 -9.75
CA LEU A 356 12.22 -5.84 -11.20
C LEU A 356 13.37 -4.91 -11.65
N GLU A 357 13.50 -3.73 -11.04
CA GLU A 357 14.60 -2.81 -11.33
C GLU A 357 15.96 -3.44 -10.97
N ILE A 358 16.06 -4.13 -9.82
CA ILE A 358 17.27 -4.85 -9.43
C ILE A 358 17.55 -6.01 -10.40
N LEU A 359 16.55 -6.84 -10.70
CA LEU A 359 16.71 -8.00 -11.58
C LEU A 359 17.10 -7.61 -13.00
N LYS A 360 16.76 -6.40 -13.45
CA LYS A 360 17.17 -5.86 -14.74
C LYS A 360 18.68 -5.56 -14.80
N ASP A 361 19.23 -4.99 -13.72
CA ASP A 361 20.60 -4.49 -13.71
C ASP A 361 21.62 -5.54 -13.26
N VAL A 362 21.17 -6.58 -12.54
CA VAL A 362 22.03 -7.67 -12.07
C VAL A 362 22.42 -8.59 -13.23
N LYS A 363 23.74 -8.67 -13.49
CA LYS A 363 24.34 -9.68 -14.37
C LYS A 363 24.75 -10.89 -13.54
N GLY A 364 23.83 -11.83 -13.31
CA GLY A 364 24.12 -13.10 -12.62
C GLY A 364 23.08 -13.51 -11.59
N LEU A 365 23.48 -14.40 -10.68
CA LEU A 365 22.62 -14.88 -9.59
C LEU A 365 22.61 -13.86 -8.44
N ILE A 366 21.42 -13.49 -7.99
CA ILE A 366 21.20 -12.69 -6.77
C ILE A 366 20.39 -13.49 -5.77
N SER A 367 20.79 -13.45 -4.50
CA SER A 367 20.06 -14.09 -3.41
C SER A 367 19.00 -13.16 -2.83
N ILE A 368 17.96 -13.73 -2.22
CA ILE A 368 16.90 -12.98 -1.52
C ILE A 368 17.50 -12.12 -0.41
N LYS A 369 18.44 -12.68 0.35
CA LYS A 369 19.19 -11.97 1.39
C LYS A 369 19.91 -10.74 0.83
N LYS A 370 20.56 -10.86 -0.33
CA LYS A 370 21.26 -9.71 -0.94
C LYS A 370 20.28 -8.62 -1.39
N MET A 371 19.13 -8.99 -1.95
CA MET A 371 18.08 -8.02 -2.28
C MET A 371 17.53 -7.32 -1.04
N SER A 372 17.33 -8.06 0.05
CA SER A 372 16.91 -7.52 1.35
C SER A 372 17.90 -6.47 1.87
N GLU A 373 19.21 -6.78 1.86
CA GLU A 373 20.27 -5.84 2.25
C GLU A 373 20.32 -4.57 1.37
N MET A 374 20.06 -4.68 0.07
CA MET A 374 20.08 -3.54 -0.86
C MET A 374 18.85 -2.64 -0.73
N THR A 375 17.70 -3.21 -0.38
CA THR A 375 16.40 -2.52 -0.43
C THR A 375 15.83 -2.18 0.93
N SER A 376 16.34 -2.80 1.99
CA SER A 376 15.74 -2.85 3.32
C SER A 376 14.35 -3.50 3.36
N ILE A 377 13.91 -4.19 2.30
CA ILE A 377 12.65 -4.94 2.28
C ILE A 377 12.88 -6.30 2.96
N ALA A 378 12.01 -6.66 3.90
CA ALA A 378 12.09 -7.96 4.57
C ALA A 378 12.06 -9.14 3.57
N GLU A 379 12.85 -10.19 3.85
CA GLU A 379 12.97 -11.36 2.96
C GLU A 379 11.63 -12.05 2.70
N GLY A 380 10.72 -12.05 3.68
CA GLY A 380 9.36 -12.58 3.52
C GLY A 380 8.55 -11.81 2.49
N ASP A 381 8.67 -10.48 2.45
CA ASP A 381 7.94 -9.63 1.49
C ASP A 381 8.53 -9.77 0.09
N ILE A 382 9.86 -9.90 -0.03
CA ILE A 382 10.54 -10.20 -1.30
C ILE A 382 10.08 -11.56 -1.84
N THR A 383 10.09 -12.58 -0.99
CA THR A 383 9.67 -13.96 -1.33
C THR A 383 8.21 -13.97 -1.80
N ALA A 384 7.32 -13.35 -1.04
CA ALA A 384 5.90 -13.26 -1.39
C ALA A 384 5.69 -12.53 -2.73
N THR A 385 6.43 -11.44 -2.97
CA THR A 385 6.32 -10.66 -4.20
C THR A 385 6.85 -11.43 -5.42
N LEU A 386 8.00 -12.09 -5.30
CA LEU A 386 8.54 -12.93 -6.36
C LEU A 386 7.63 -14.13 -6.67
N ASN A 387 7.02 -14.72 -5.64
CA ASN A 387 6.04 -15.79 -5.79
C ASN A 387 4.81 -15.32 -6.56
N ALA A 388 4.26 -14.15 -6.21
CA ALA A 388 3.13 -13.55 -6.92
C ALA A 388 3.45 -13.23 -8.39
N MET A 389 4.71 -12.96 -8.73
CA MET A 389 5.16 -12.74 -10.12
C MET A 389 5.55 -14.03 -10.86
N GLY A 390 5.48 -15.20 -10.21
CA GLY A 390 5.89 -16.47 -10.80
C GLY A 390 7.41 -16.59 -11.04
N MET A 391 8.23 -15.83 -10.30
CA MET A 391 9.67 -15.66 -10.51
C MET A 391 10.55 -16.45 -9.55
N ILE A 392 9.96 -17.31 -8.72
CA ILE A 392 10.66 -18.07 -7.68
C ILE A 392 10.24 -19.53 -7.72
N LYS A 393 11.18 -20.43 -7.46
CA LYS A 393 10.92 -21.86 -7.28
C LYS A 393 11.52 -22.33 -5.98
N TYR A 394 10.92 -23.35 -5.38
CA TYR A 394 11.47 -24.01 -4.20
C TYR A 394 12.27 -25.23 -4.64
N TRP A 395 13.55 -25.27 -4.28
CA TRP A 395 14.47 -26.36 -4.66
C TRP A 395 15.35 -26.74 -3.48
N LYS A 396 15.35 -28.03 -3.11
CA LYS A 396 16.18 -28.60 -2.01
C LYS A 396 16.13 -27.83 -0.68
N GLY A 397 14.99 -27.26 -0.32
CA GLY A 397 14.84 -26.51 0.93
C GLY A 397 15.11 -25.01 0.80
N GLU A 398 15.49 -24.53 -0.38
CA GLU A 398 15.82 -23.12 -0.62
C GLU A 398 14.94 -22.50 -1.70
N HIS A 399 14.66 -21.22 -1.55
CA HIS A 399 14.01 -20.42 -2.58
C HIS A 399 15.04 -19.95 -3.61
N VAL A 400 14.91 -20.41 -4.85
CA VAL A 400 15.75 -20.04 -5.97
C VAL A 400 14.99 -19.12 -6.91
N ILE A 401 15.57 -17.97 -7.21
CA ILE A 401 15.03 -17.01 -8.18
C ILE A 401 15.27 -17.57 -9.57
N CYS A 402 14.19 -17.81 -10.31
CA CYS A 402 14.22 -18.39 -11.65
C CYS A 402 13.62 -17.39 -12.63
N THR A 403 14.44 -16.50 -13.17
CA THR A 403 13.98 -15.47 -14.12
C THR A 403 14.85 -15.47 -15.36
N THR A 404 14.24 -15.18 -16.51
CA THR A 404 14.95 -14.85 -17.74
C THR A 404 14.91 -13.35 -17.96
N PRO A 405 15.93 -12.74 -18.60
CA PRO A 405 15.89 -11.31 -18.94
C PRO A 405 14.65 -10.91 -19.75
N GLN A 406 14.10 -11.84 -20.54
CA GLN A 406 12.87 -11.67 -21.31
C GLN A 406 11.64 -11.54 -20.39
N LEU A 407 11.52 -12.38 -19.36
CA LEU A 407 10.43 -12.31 -18.39
C LEU A 407 10.48 -11.02 -17.57
N VAL A 408 11.67 -10.58 -17.17
CA VAL A 408 11.88 -9.29 -16.49
C VAL A 408 11.45 -8.13 -17.40
N SER A 409 11.89 -8.14 -18.66
CA SER A 409 11.52 -7.10 -19.64
C SER A 409 10.02 -7.07 -19.94
N LEU A 410 9.40 -8.24 -20.07
CA LEU A 410 7.94 -8.37 -20.26
C LEU A 410 7.18 -7.75 -19.08
N ASN A 411 7.58 -8.08 -17.85
CA ASN A 411 6.94 -7.54 -16.66
C ASN A 411 7.19 -6.04 -16.51
N MET A 412 8.39 -5.53 -16.80
CA MET A 412 8.62 -4.07 -16.76
C MET A 412 7.79 -3.29 -17.79
N ASN A 413 7.48 -3.89 -18.94
CA ASN A 413 6.64 -3.28 -19.97
C ASN A 413 5.14 -3.46 -19.70
N SER A 414 4.77 -4.32 -18.75
CA SER A 414 3.39 -4.54 -18.35
C SER A 414 2.79 -3.30 -17.68
N SER A 415 1.51 -3.03 -17.96
CA SER A 415 0.77 -1.93 -17.32
C SER A 415 0.70 -2.05 -15.80
N HIS A 416 0.94 -3.26 -15.26
CA HIS A 416 0.87 -3.57 -13.84
C HIS A 416 2.12 -3.13 -13.05
N PHE A 417 3.29 -3.02 -13.70
CA PHE A 417 4.57 -2.76 -13.03
C PHE A 417 5.23 -1.45 -13.49
N LYS A 418 4.42 -0.40 -13.63
CA LYS A 418 4.89 0.92 -14.07
C LYS A 418 5.83 1.56 -13.05
N LYS A 419 6.88 2.19 -13.59
CA LYS A 419 7.78 3.07 -12.86
C LYS A 419 6.99 4.11 -12.03
N PRO A 420 7.31 4.29 -10.73
CA PRO A 420 6.71 5.31 -9.91
C PRO A 420 6.89 6.69 -10.54
N ARG A 421 5.80 7.49 -10.55
CA ARG A 421 5.83 8.87 -11.05
C ARG A 421 6.72 9.78 -10.22
N LEU A 422 6.81 9.51 -8.92
CA LEU A 422 7.59 10.25 -7.94
C LEU A 422 8.60 9.29 -7.32
N ILE A 423 9.86 9.68 -7.29
CA ILE A 423 10.98 8.90 -6.76
C ILE A 423 11.69 9.76 -5.72
N VAL A 424 12.09 9.14 -4.61
CA VAL A 424 12.86 9.80 -3.55
C VAL A 424 14.27 10.07 -4.05
N ASP A 425 14.73 11.30 -3.87
CA ASP A 425 16.10 11.68 -4.16
C ASP A 425 16.91 11.71 -2.88
N THR A 426 17.80 10.73 -2.70
CA THR A 426 18.59 10.60 -1.47
C THR A 426 19.52 11.79 -1.24
N SER A 427 19.91 12.54 -2.28
CA SER A 427 20.71 13.76 -2.13
C SER A 427 19.93 14.90 -1.45
N CYS A 428 18.60 14.86 -1.51
CA CYS A 428 17.70 15.82 -0.88
C CYS A 428 17.28 15.41 0.54
N LEU A 429 17.69 14.23 1.02
CA LEU A 429 17.36 13.70 2.34
C LEU A 429 18.44 14.10 3.35
N GLN A 430 18.07 14.99 4.27
CA GLN A 430 18.92 15.47 5.35
C GLN A 430 18.46 14.83 6.66
N TRP A 431 18.90 13.60 6.92
CA TRP A 431 18.47 12.84 8.08
C TRP A 431 19.57 11.93 8.62
N VAL A 432 19.60 11.76 9.94
CA VAL A 432 20.54 10.88 10.63
C VAL A 432 19.78 10.00 11.63
N PRO A 433 20.08 8.69 11.72
CA PRO A 433 19.44 7.80 12.68
C PRO A 433 19.52 8.32 14.14
N PRO A 434 18.43 8.24 14.92
CA PRO A 434 18.44 8.63 16.33
C PRO A 434 19.48 7.85 17.13
N LYS A 435 20.21 8.49 18.06
CA LYS A 435 21.30 7.84 18.85
C LYS A 435 20.93 6.51 19.52
N LYS A 436 19.65 6.28 19.84
CA LYS A 436 19.17 5.01 20.42
C LYS A 436 19.19 3.83 19.44
N SER A 437 18.98 4.05 18.15
CA SER A 437 19.09 2.97 17.14
C SER A 437 20.55 2.53 16.99
N GLN A 438 21.49 3.47 17.02
CA GLN A 438 22.94 3.20 16.99
C GLN A 438 23.43 2.40 18.21
N ALA A 439 22.90 2.67 19.41
CA ALA A 439 23.27 1.94 20.63
C ALA A 439 22.76 0.47 20.66
N LYS A 440 21.62 0.19 20.03
CA LYS A 440 21.12 -1.19 19.85
C LYS A 440 21.97 -1.97 18.82
N GLN A 441 22.53 -1.29 17.82
CA GLN A 441 23.41 -1.89 16.82
C GLN A 441 24.78 -2.28 17.40
N ALA A 442 25.38 -1.41 18.21
CA ALA A 442 26.65 -1.70 18.90
C ALA A 442 26.58 -2.93 19.84
N LYS A 443 25.37 -3.31 20.28
CA LYS A 443 25.13 -4.51 21.10
C LYS A 443 24.83 -5.78 20.30
N LYS A 444 24.55 -5.67 19.00
CA LYS A 444 24.24 -6.82 18.11
C LYS A 444 25.43 -7.26 17.24
N SER A 445 26.49 -6.47 17.17
CA SER A 445 27.78 -6.91 16.61
C SER A 445 28.45 -7.88 17.60
N PRO A 446 28.74 -9.15 17.22
CA PRO A 446 29.61 -9.98 18.04
C PRO A 446 30.96 -9.28 18.13
N LEU A 447 31.47 -9.13 19.35
CA LEU A 447 32.88 -8.85 19.59
C LEU A 447 33.67 -10.00 18.95
N ASN A 448 34.16 -9.79 17.73
CA ASN A 448 35.28 -10.57 17.21
C ASN A 448 36.51 -10.10 17.98
N VAL A 449 36.89 -10.87 18.99
CA VAL A 449 38.24 -10.90 19.56
C VAL A 449 38.85 -12.25 19.22
#